data_AF-A0A3D4AIT9-F1
#
_entry.id   AF-A0A3D4AIT9-F1
#
_cell.length_a   1.000
_cell.length_b   1.000
_cell.length_c   1.000
_cell.angle_alpha   90.00
_cell.angle_beta   90.00
_cell.angle_gamma   90.00
#
_symmetry.space_group_name_H-M   'P 1'
#
loop_
_entity.id
_entity.type
_entity.pdbx_description
1 polymer ?
#
loop_
_entity_poly.entity_id
_entity_poly.type
_entity_poly.pdbx_seq_one_letter_code
_entity_poly.pdbx_strand_id
1 'polypeptide(L)'
;MDYLLELVQMVNTYLSDYILCFLLIGLGLYYTIRTRFVQVRCLGEGFRRFFGNFSLHGEHGKSGMSSFQALATAVAAQVGTGNVVGASGAILTGGPGAIFWMWIIAFFGMATNYAEAVLAQVTRVVKEDGTVLGGPVYYIRKAFPGAFGKFLAAFFAVAITLALGFMGCMVQSNSIGETSEAAFGIPAWGVGIIIALLAGFVFIGGTKRIARITEKLVPIMAVFYLIGGAAILLANYERVPEAVSLIFYYAFNPDAIIGGSWGMAIKTAISQGVKRGLFSNEAGMGSTP
;
A
#
# COMPACT_ATOMS: atom_id res chain seq x y z
N MET A 1 -11.21 15.28 -25.73
CA MET A 1 -10.72 14.92 -24.37
C MET A 1 -11.70 13.97 -23.70
N ASP A 2 -13.01 14.22 -23.85
CA ASP A 2 -14.07 13.49 -23.13
C ASP A 2 -14.18 12.01 -23.52
N TYR A 3 -14.06 11.67 -24.81
CA TYR A 3 -14.04 10.26 -25.25
C TYR A 3 -12.87 9.46 -24.66
N LEU A 4 -11.70 10.08 -24.53
CA LEU A 4 -10.54 9.43 -23.92
C LEU A 4 -10.77 9.22 -22.42
N LEU A 5 -11.34 10.22 -21.74
CA LEU A 5 -11.68 10.12 -20.32
C LEU A 5 -12.71 9.03 -20.06
N GLU A 6 -13.78 8.97 -20.85
CA GLU A 6 -14.81 7.94 -20.75
C GLU A 6 -14.23 6.53 -20.98
N LEU A 7 -13.38 6.37 -21.99
CA LEU A 7 -12.73 5.10 -22.27
C LEU A 7 -11.82 4.67 -21.11
N VAL A 8 -11.01 5.59 -20.57
CA VAL A 8 -10.15 5.33 -19.41
C VAL A 8 -10.99 4.96 -18.18
N GLN A 9 -12.10 5.67 -17.93
CA GLN A 9 -13.00 5.38 -16.82
C GLN A 9 -13.69 4.02 -16.97
N MET A 10 -14.10 3.66 -18.18
CA MET A 10 -14.71 2.35 -18.47
C MET A 10 -13.70 1.22 -18.23
N VAL A 11 -12.48 1.34 -18.77
CA VAL A 11 -11.41 0.37 -18.53
C VAL A 11 -11.06 0.27 -17.04
N ASN A 12 -10.92 1.39 -16.35
CA ASN A 12 -10.68 1.42 -14.91
C ASN A 12 -11.81 0.76 -14.11
N THR A 13 -13.07 0.95 -14.52
CA THR A 13 -14.22 0.31 -13.87
C THR A 13 -14.14 -1.20 -14.03
N TYR A 14 -13.90 -1.70 -15.24
CA TYR A 14 -13.77 -3.14 -15.46
C TYR A 14 -12.58 -3.76 -14.73
N LEU A 15 -11.41 -3.13 -14.83
CA LEU A 15 -10.21 -3.63 -14.16
C LEU A 15 -10.37 -3.58 -12.65
N SER A 16 -10.80 -2.44 -12.10
CA SER A 16 -10.76 -2.21 -10.66
C SER A 16 -11.97 -2.78 -9.92
N ASP A 17 -13.18 -2.80 -10.50
CA ASP A 17 -14.38 -3.34 -9.82
C ASP A 17 -14.49 -4.87 -9.91
N TYR A 18 -13.96 -5.48 -10.97
CA TYR A 18 -14.20 -6.89 -11.25
C TYR A 18 -12.91 -7.71 -11.24
N ILE A 19 -11.95 -7.36 -12.10
CA ILE A 19 -10.74 -8.18 -12.31
C ILE A 19 -9.84 -8.13 -11.07
N LEU A 20 -9.56 -6.93 -10.58
CA LEU A 20 -8.67 -6.69 -9.44
C LEU A 20 -9.22 -7.34 -8.17
N CYS A 21 -10.52 -7.14 -7.88
CA CYS A 21 -11.20 -7.75 -6.75
C CYS A 21 -11.06 -9.28 -6.74
N PHE A 22 -11.38 -9.90 -7.88
CA PHE A 22 -11.33 -11.35 -8.00
C PHE A 22 -9.90 -11.88 -7.90
N LEU A 23 -8.95 -11.23 -8.58
CA LEU A 23 -7.54 -11.67 -8.56
C LEU A 23 -6.90 -11.50 -7.20
N LEU A 24 -7.09 -10.37 -6.50
CA LEU A 24 -6.46 -10.14 -5.19
C LEU A 24 -7.03 -11.07 -4.13
N ILE A 25 -8.36 -11.20 -4.07
CA ILE A 25 -9.00 -12.09 -3.10
C ILE A 25 -8.66 -13.54 -3.43
N GLY A 26 -8.75 -13.93 -4.71
CA GLY A 26 -8.46 -15.28 -5.18
C GLY A 26 -7.01 -15.69 -4.95
N LEU A 27 -6.04 -14.86 -5.34
CA LEU A 27 -4.61 -15.12 -5.12
C LEU A 27 -4.24 -15.06 -3.65
N GLY A 28 -4.77 -14.08 -2.90
CA GLY A 28 -4.52 -13.96 -1.47
C GLY A 28 -5.08 -15.15 -0.69
N LEU A 29 -6.27 -15.65 -1.04
CA LEU A 29 -6.83 -16.88 -0.49
C LEU A 29 -6.00 -18.10 -0.89
N TYR A 30 -5.61 -18.21 -2.16
CA TYR A 30 -4.75 -19.28 -2.67
C TYR A 30 -3.42 -19.34 -1.90
N TYR A 31 -2.72 -18.21 -1.77
CA TYR A 31 -1.46 -18.15 -1.02
C TYR A 31 -1.67 -18.37 0.47
N THR A 32 -2.76 -17.86 1.06
CA THR A 32 -3.10 -18.12 2.45
C THR A 32 -3.20 -19.62 2.72
N ILE A 33 -3.96 -20.35 1.90
CA ILE A 33 -4.13 -21.80 2.06
C ILE A 33 -2.81 -22.53 1.76
N ARG A 34 -2.15 -22.20 0.64
CA ARG A 34 -0.92 -22.89 0.19
C ARG A 34 0.26 -22.68 1.13
N THR A 35 0.32 -21.55 1.83
CA THR A 35 1.34 -21.25 2.84
C THR A 35 0.94 -21.66 4.26
N ARG A 36 -0.23 -22.30 4.41
CA ARG A 36 -0.81 -22.75 5.67
C ARG A 36 -0.99 -21.59 6.67
N PHE A 37 -1.71 -20.57 6.24
CA PHE A 37 -2.01 -19.34 6.98
C PHE A 37 -0.76 -18.68 7.56
N VAL A 38 0.24 -18.42 6.70
CA VAL A 38 1.53 -17.84 7.11
C VAL A 38 1.37 -16.53 7.88
N GLN A 39 0.41 -15.70 7.50
CA GLN A 39 0.11 -14.42 8.15
C GLN A 39 -0.38 -14.57 9.59
N VAL A 40 -0.89 -15.75 9.98
CA VAL A 40 -1.27 -16.06 11.36
C VAL A 40 -0.13 -16.80 12.05
N ARG A 41 0.37 -17.87 11.43
CA ARG A 41 1.39 -18.77 12.00
C ARG A 41 2.73 -18.08 12.28
N CYS A 42 3.14 -17.15 11.42
CA CYS A 42 4.43 -16.48 11.50
C CYS A 42 4.32 -15.05 12.07
N LEU A 43 3.14 -14.59 12.48
CA LEU A 43 2.94 -13.22 12.96
C LEU A 43 3.80 -12.93 14.21
N GLY A 44 3.76 -13.83 15.20
CA GLY A 44 4.55 -13.68 16.44
C GLY A 44 6.06 -13.69 16.18
N GLU A 45 6.54 -14.54 15.27
CA GLU A 45 7.95 -14.55 14.86
C GLU A 45 8.33 -13.25 14.15
N GLY A 46 7.45 -12.73 13.29
CA GLY A 46 7.61 -11.45 12.61
C GLY A 46 7.78 -10.30 13.61
N PHE A 47 6.88 -10.21 14.59
CA PHE A 47 6.98 -9.22 15.67
C PHE A 47 8.26 -9.37 16.49
N ARG A 48 8.64 -10.60 16.85
CA ARG A 48 9.88 -10.87 17.61
C ARG A 48 11.11 -10.43 16.83
N ARG A 49 11.18 -10.70 15.52
CA ARG A 49 12.31 -10.28 14.69
C ARG A 49 12.35 -8.78 14.46
N PHE A 50 11.18 -8.15 14.35
CA PHE A 50 11.07 -6.71 14.19
C PHE A 50 11.54 -5.95 15.42
N PHE A 51 10.98 -6.27 16.60
CA PHE A 51 11.29 -5.57 17.84
C PHE A 51 12.52 -6.13 18.56
N GLY A 52 12.90 -7.39 18.34
CA GLY A 52 14.03 -8.03 19.01
C GLY A 52 15.41 -7.63 18.46
N ASN A 53 15.49 -7.15 17.22
CA ASN A 53 16.71 -6.63 16.60
C ASN A 53 16.71 -5.09 16.50
N PHE A 54 15.94 -4.41 17.36
CA PHE A 54 15.86 -2.95 17.39
C PHE A 54 17.18 -2.36 17.92
N SER A 55 18.19 -2.31 17.05
CA SER A 55 19.44 -1.62 17.32
C SER A 55 19.51 -0.38 16.46
N LEU A 56 19.44 0.79 17.09
CA LEU A 56 19.74 2.09 16.49
C LEU A 56 21.21 2.19 15.97
N HIS A 57 22.02 1.16 16.25
CA HIS A 57 23.44 1.03 15.86
C HIS A 57 23.72 -0.27 15.07
N GLY A 58 22.70 -0.90 14.47
CA GLY A 58 22.82 -2.23 13.85
C GLY A 58 23.87 -2.28 12.74
N GLU A 59 24.78 -3.25 12.82
CA GLU A 59 25.83 -3.51 11.82
C GLU A 59 25.27 -3.56 10.40
N HIS A 60 25.97 -2.91 9.47
CA HIS A 60 25.65 -2.93 8.05
C HIS A 60 25.67 -4.37 7.53
N GLY A 61 24.50 -4.93 7.24
CA GLY A 61 24.40 -6.17 6.48
C GLY A 61 25.16 -6.03 5.16
N LYS A 62 25.83 -7.11 4.74
CA LYS A 62 26.70 -7.16 3.53
C LYS A 62 26.01 -6.73 2.22
N SER A 63 24.68 -6.52 2.21
CA SER A 63 23.88 -6.06 1.05
C SER A 63 23.48 -4.57 1.09
N GLY A 64 24.03 -3.77 2.00
CA GLY A 64 23.89 -2.30 1.98
C GLY A 64 22.74 -1.70 2.81
N MET A 65 21.79 -2.51 3.31
CA MET A 65 20.70 -2.07 4.20
C MET A 65 20.41 -3.15 5.27
N SER A 66 20.16 -2.75 6.53
CA SER A 66 19.78 -3.70 7.60
C SER A 66 18.34 -4.20 7.43
N SER A 67 17.97 -5.33 8.04
CA SER A 67 16.59 -5.84 7.98
C SER A 67 15.57 -4.85 8.57
N PHE A 68 15.96 -4.10 9.59
CA PHE A 68 15.12 -3.03 10.15
C PHE A 68 14.96 -1.87 9.17
N GLN A 69 16.06 -1.40 8.57
CA GLN A 69 16.00 -0.33 7.57
C GLN A 69 15.16 -0.73 6.35
N ALA A 70 15.26 -1.98 5.89
CA ALA A 70 14.46 -2.50 4.78
C ALA A 70 12.96 -2.48 5.13
N LEU A 71 12.61 -2.96 6.33
CA LEU A 71 11.23 -2.95 6.79
C LEU A 71 10.71 -1.52 7.03
N ALA A 72 11.48 -0.67 7.70
CA ALA A 72 11.13 0.74 7.91
C ALA A 72 10.92 1.46 6.57
N THR A 73 11.76 1.18 5.57
CA THR A 73 11.60 1.71 4.21
C THR A 73 10.33 1.19 3.53
N ALA A 74 10.02 -0.11 3.67
CA ALA A 74 8.78 -0.68 3.14
C ALA A 74 7.53 -0.09 3.80
N VAL A 75 7.55 0.07 5.13
CA VAL A 75 6.47 0.74 5.88
C VAL A 75 6.35 2.20 5.49
N ALA A 76 7.47 2.91 5.26
CA ALA A 76 7.47 4.28 4.75
C ALA A 76 6.72 4.42 3.44
N ALA A 77 6.99 3.49 2.51
CA ALA A 77 6.41 3.52 1.18
C ALA A 77 4.90 3.26 1.22
N GLN A 78 4.45 2.37 2.13
CA GLN A 78 3.05 1.99 2.26
C GLN A 78 2.22 2.97 3.10
N VAL A 79 2.83 3.65 4.08
CA VAL A 79 2.13 4.61 4.94
C VAL A 79 2.11 5.97 4.26
N GLY A 80 0.94 6.41 3.81
CA GLY A 80 0.75 7.74 3.26
C GLY A 80 -0.71 8.11 3.04
N THR A 81 -0.95 8.94 2.02
CA THR A 81 -2.30 9.41 1.64
C THR A 81 -3.29 8.26 1.47
N GLY A 82 -2.85 7.10 0.97
CA GLY A 82 -3.70 5.91 0.82
C GLY A 82 -4.32 5.44 2.14
N ASN A 83 -3.62 5.53 3.26
CA ASN A 83 -4.15 5.10 4.56
C ASN A 83 -5.15 6.12 5.15
N VAL A 84 -4.94 7.42 4.90
CA VAL A 84 -5.77 8.49 5.47
C VAL A 84 -6.94 8.84 4.55
N VAL A 85 -6.63 9.33 3.35
CA VAL A 85 -7.62 9.73 2.34
C VAL A 85 -8.28 8.51 1.72
N GLY A 86 -7.56 7.40 1.54
CA GLY A 86 -8.14 6.18 0.99
C GLY A 86 -9.18 5.55 1.92
N ALA A 87 -8.92 5.47 3.24
CA ALA A 87 -9.90 4.98 4.22
C ALA A 87 -11.11 5.93 4.34
N SER A 88 -10.87 7.24 4.39
CA SER A 88 -11.95 8.24 4.43
C SER A 88 -12.81 8.19 3.16
N GLY A 89 -12.19 8.10 1.99
CA GLY A 89 -12.86 7.93 0.71
C GLY A 89 -13.65 6.63 0.60
N ALA A 90 -13.15 5.54 1.19
CA ALA A 90 -13.89 4.27 1.26
C ALA A 90 -15.18 4.42 2.08
N ILE A 91 -15.13 5.11 3.22
CA ILE A 91 -16.30 5.39 4.04
C ILE A 91 -17.29 6.29 3.30
N LEU A 92 -16.81 7.36 2.66
CA LEU A 92 -17.66 8.31 1.93
C LEU A 92 -18.39 7.69 0.73
N THR A 93 -17.74 6.75 0.04
CA THR A 93 -18.28 6.16 -1.20
C THR A 93 -18.90 4.78 -1.04
N GLY A 94 -18.42 3.98 -0.08
CA GLY A 94 -18.86 2.61 0.18
C GLY A 94 -19.51 2.40 1.54
N GLY A 95 -19.60 3.44 2.37
CA GLY A 95 -20.12 3.38 3.73
C GLY A 95 -19.14 2.76 4.73
N PRO A 96 -19.48 2.73 6.04
CA PRO A 96 -18.62 2.19 7.09
C PRO A 96 -18.20 0.73 6.86
N GLY A 97 -19.07 -0.05 6.20
CA GLY A 97 -18.82 -1.45 5.84
C GLY A 97 -17.61 -1.68 4.93
N ALA A 98 -17.18 -0.66 4.17
CA ALA A 98 -15.99 -0.76 3.33
C ALA A 98 -14.72 -1.03 4.15
N ILE A 99 -14.65 -0.55 5.40
CA ILE A 99 -13.51 -0.77 6.31
C ILE A 99 -13.33 -2.26 6.64
N PHE A 100 -14.42 -2.99 6.86
CA PHE A 100 -14.36 -4.44 7.07
C PHE A 100 -13.72 -5.14 5.87
N TRP A 101 -14.13 -4.79 4.66
CA TRP A 101 -13.58 -5.36 3.43
C TRP A 101 -12.12 -4.96 3.20
N MET A 102 -11.71 -3.74 3.58
CA MET A 102 -10.30 -3.35 3.62
C MET A 102 -9.48 -4.27 4.54
N TRP A 103 -10.00 -4.62 5.72
CA TRP A 103 -9.31 -5.55 6.64
C TRP A 103 -9.19 -6.97 6.09
N ILE A 104 -10.26 -7.51 5.49
CA ILE A 104 -10.23 -8.84 4.86
C ILE A 104 -9.17 -8.90 3.77
N ILE A 105 -9.04 -7.83 2.98
CA ILE A 105 -8.11 -7.78 1.86
C ILE A 105 -6.68 -7.55 2.34
N ALA A 106 -6.48 -6.75 3.40
CA ALA A 106 -5.19 -6.67 4.06
C ALA A 106 -4.76 -8.04 4.62
N PHE A 107 -5.69 -8.79 5.22
CA PHE A 107 -5.41 -10.12 5.75
C PHE A 107 -4.93 -11.10 4.66
N PHE A 108 -5.63 -11.16 3.53
CA PHE A 108 -5.21 -11.99 2.40
C PHE A 108 -3.98 -11.43 1.68
N GLY A 109 -3.84 -10.11 1.63
CA GLY A 109 -2.70 -9.39 1.07
C GLY A 109 -1.38 -9.69 1.78
N MET A 110 -1.40 -9.95 3.10
CA MET A 110 -0.21 -10.38 3.83
C MET A 110 0.39 -11.68 3.26
N ALA A 111 -0.44 -12.64 2.85
CA ALA A 111 0.04 -13.88 2.24
C ALA A 111 0.59 -13.66 0.83
N THR A 112 -0.03 -12.79 0.04
CA THR A 112 0.46 -12.37 -1.28
C THR A 112 1.82 -11.70 -1.17
N ASN A 113 1.96 -10.70 -0.29
CA ASN A 113 3.23 -9.99 -0.07
C ASN A 113 4.33 -10.93 0.41
N TYR A 114 4.00 -11.89 1.28
CA TYR A 114 4.95 -12.92 1.69
C TYR A 114 5.42 -13.76 0.49
N ALA A 115 4.51 -14.20 -0.38
CA ALA A 115 4.86 -14.97 -1.57
C ALA A 115 5.74 -14.15 -2.52
N GLU A 116 5.41 -12.89 -2.76
CA GLU A 116 6.19 -11.99 -3.61
C GLU A 116 7.60 -11.75 -3.04
N ALA A 117 7.71 -11.50 -1.73
CA ALA A 117 9.00 -11.34 -1.04
C ALA A 117 9.87 -12.60 -1.15
N VAL A 118 9.28 -13.79 -0.95
CA VAL A 118 9.99 -15.07 -1.11
C VAL A 118 10.46 -15.25 -2.55
N LEU A 119 9.60 -14.96 -3.53
CA LEU A 119 9.97 -15.04 -4.95
C LEU A 119 11.13 -14.10 -5.27
N ALA A 120 11.07 -12.84 -4.83
CA ALA A 120 12.14 -11.88 -5.04
C ALA A 120 13.47 -12.35 -4.43
N GLN A 121 13.46 -12.99 -3.26
CA GLN A 121 14.67 -13.54 -2.65
C GLN A 121 15.21 -14.77 -3.39
N VAL A 122 14.34 -15.66 -3.87
CA VAL A 122 14.73 -16.89 -4.59
C VAL A 122 15.17 -16.62 -6.04
N THR A 123 14.75 -15.50 -6.62
CA THR A 123 15.09 -15.11 -8.00
C THR A 123 16.09 -13.98 -8.10
N ARG A 124 16.57 -13.45 -6.97
CA ARG A 124 17.56 -12.36 -6.94
C ARG A 124 18.81 -12.70 -7.72
N VAL A 125 19.37 -11.68 -8.37
CA VAL A 125 20.64 -11.73 -9.10
C VAL A 125 21.65 -10.87 -8.35
N VAL A 126 22.83 -11.43 -8.08
CA VAL A 126 23.95 -10.68 -7.51
C VAL A 126 24.89 -10.31 -8.64
N LYS A 127 25.10 -9.02 -8.85
CA LYS A 127 26.07 -8.50 -9.82
C LYS A 127 27.51 -8.65 -9.31
N GLU A 128 28.48 -8.53 -10.21
CA GLU A 128 29.91 -8.62 -9.90
C GLU A 128 30.39 -7.55 -8.91
N ASP A 129 29.73 -6.38 -8.89
CA ASP A 129 29.97 -5.29 -7.94
C ASP A 129 29.36 -5.54 -6.54
N GLY A 130 28.74 -6.69 -6.33
CA GLY A 130 28.04 -7.06 -5.10
C GLY A 130 26.62 -6.51 -4.99
N THR A 131 26.13 -5.76 -5.99
CA THR A 131 24.76 -5.23 -5.98
C THR A 131 23.76 -6.37 -6.13
N VAL A 132 22.82 -6.46 -5.20
CA VAL A 132 21.72 -7.45 -5.23
C VAL A 132 20.52 -6.82 -5.92
N LEU A 133 20.02 -7.48 -6.97
CA LEU A 133 18.84 -7.07 -7.71
C LEU A 133 17.75 -8.13 -7.56
N GLY A 134 16.60 -7.73 -7.04
CA GLY A 134 15.44 -8.57 -6.81
C GLY A 134 14.16 -7.94 -7.37
N GLY A 135 13.04 -8.60 -7.11
CA GLY A 135 11.71 -8.09 -7.45
C GLY A 135 11.09 -8.72 -8.72
N PRO A 136 9.96 -8.17 -9.18
CA PRO A 136 9.10 -8.84 -10.15
C PRO A 136 9.69 -9.08 -11.51
N VAL A 137 10.51 -8.16 -11.98
CA VAL A 137 11.21 -8.28 -13.26
C VAL A 137 12.04 -9.57 -13.31
N TYR A 138 12.63 -9.98 -12.19
CA TYR A 138 13.47 -11.18 -12.09
C TYR A 138 12.66 -12.45 -11.96
N TYR A 139 11.63 -12.48 -11.11
CA TYR A 139 10.79 -13.68 -11.03
C TYR A 139 9.92 -13.91 -12.28
N ILE A 140 9.49 -12.85 -12.98
CA ILE A 140 8.77 -12.97 -14.26
C ILE A 140 9.68 -13.61 -15.32
N ARG A 141 10.92 -13.11 -15.44
CA ARG A 141 11.90 -13.68 -16.39
C ARG A 141 12.28 -15.11 -16.08
N LYS A 142 12.32 -15.48 -14.80
CA LYS A 142 12.61 -16.87 -14.37
C LYS A 142 11.41 -17.80 -14.57
N ALA A 143 10.19 -17.32 -14.35
CA ALA A 143 8.97 -18.11 -14.54
C ALA A 143 8.61 -18.32 -16.02
N PHE A 144 8.82 -17.31 -16.87
CA PHE A 144 8.51 -17.35 -18.29
C PHE A 144 9.78 -17.16 -19.14
N PRO A 145 10.53 -18.23 -19.43
CA PRO A 145 11.73 -18.10 -20.26
C PRO A 145 11.40 -17.69 -21.70
N GLY A 146 12.32 -16.98 -22.35
CA GLY A 146 12.19 -16.58 -23.76
C GLY A 146 11.65 -15.17 -23.99
N ALA A 147 11.14 -14.91 -25.21
CA ALA A 147 10.68 -13.59 -25.63
C ALA A 147 9.46 -13.10 -24.83
N PHE A 148 8.55 -14.01 -24.49
CA PHE A 148 7.32 -13.67 -23.76
C PHE A 148 7.60 -13.13 -22.34
N GLY A 149 8.45 -13.78 -21.54
CA GLY A 149 8.78 -13.24 -20.22
C GLY A 149 9.66 -12.00 -20.26
N LYS A 150 10.48 -11.81 -21.30
CA LYS A 150 11.19 -10.54 -21.53
C LYS A 150 10.19 -9.40 -21.76
N PHE A 151 9.15 -9.63 -22.57
CA PHE A 151 8.07 -8.68 -22.79
C PHE A 151 7.31 -8.38 -21.50
N LEU A 152 6.85 -9.40 -20.76
CA LEU A 152 6.12 -9.21 -19.51
C LEU A 152 6.92 -8.44 -18.47
N ALA A 153 8.21 -8.74 -18.32
CA ALA A 153 9.07 -8.06 -17.37
C ALA A 153 9.32 -6.59 -17.77
N ALA A 154 9.46 -6.31 -19.07
CA ALA A 154 9.57 -4.94 -19.58
C ALA A 154 8.25 -4.16 -19.41
N PHE A 155 7.12 -4.79 -19.73
CA PHE A 155 5.79 -4.21 -19.50
C PHE A 155 5.59 -3.87 -18.02
N PHE A 156 5.90 -4.81 -17.12
CA PHE A 156 5.82 -4.58 -15.68
C PHE A 156 6.70 -3.40 -15.25
N ALA A 157 7.97 -3.36 -15.69
CA ALA A 157 8.90 -2.30 -15.32
C ALA A 157 8.40 -0.90 -15.78
N VAL A 158 7.84 -0.80 -16.98
CA VAL A 158 7.25 0.46 -17.47
C VAL A 158 5.99 0.81 -16.68
N ALA A 159 5.08 -0.15 -16.51
CA ALA A 159 3.81 0.05 -15.81
C ALA A 159 4.03 0.49 -14.36
N ILE A 160 4.91 -0.18 -13.61
CA ILE A 160 5.19 0.15 -12.20
C ILE A 160 5.89 1.51 -12.06
N THR A 161 6.74 1.88 -13.03
CA THR A 161 7.38 3.20 -13.06
C THR A 161 6.35 4.31 -13.26
N LEU A 162 5.40 4.13 -14.18
CA LEU A 162 4.32 5.09 -14.39
C LEU A 162 3.38 5.14 -13.18
N ALA A 163 2.99 3.98 -12.64
CA ALA A 163 2.03 3.86 -11.55
C ALA A 163 2.57 4.46 -10.24
N LEU A 164 3.76 4.05 -9.78
CA LEU A 164 4.29 4.50 -8.48
C LEU A 164 5.26 5.68 -8.62
N GLY A 165 6.11 5.68 -9.64
CA GLY A 165 7.09 6.72 -9.85
C GLY A 165 6.48 8.08 -10.21
N PHE A 166 5.40 8.09 -11.01
CA PHE A 166 4.73 9.31 -11.43
C PHE A 166 3.37 9.51 -10.76
N MET A 167 2.42 8.59 -10.98
CA MET A 167 1.05 8.77 -10.49
C MET A 167 0.97 8.72 -8.96
N GLY A 168 1.69 7.80 -8.33
CA GLY A 168 1.79 7.71 -6.86
C GLY A 168 2.32 9.00 -6.24
N CYS A 169 3.45 9.52 -6.74
CA CYS A 169 4.01 10.79 -6.30
C CYS A 169 3.02 11.96 -6.48
N MET A 170 2.31 12.01 -7.61
CA MET A 170 1.32 13.05 -7.90
C MET A 170 0.18 13.03 -6.89
N VAL A 171 -0.44 11.87 -6.65
CA VAL A 171 -1.54 11.72 -5.67
C VAL A 171 -1.09 12.13 -4.27
N GLN A 172 0.10 11.72 -3.84
CA GLN A 172 0.64 12.07 -2.52
C GLN A 172 0.84 13.59 -2.40
N SER A 173 1.50 14.22 -3.37
CA SER A 173 1.78 15.66 -3.34
C SER A 173 0.50 16.51 -3.40
N ASN A 174 -0.49 16.10 -4.20
CA ASN A 174 -1.77 16.80 -4.32
C ASN A 174 -2.56 16.73 -3.01
N SER A 175 -2.65 15.58 -2.36
CA SER A 175 -3.33 15.46 -1.07
C SER A 175 -2.67 16.27 0.05
N ILE A 176 -1.33 16.36 0.07
CA ILE A 176 -0.64 17.25 1.03
C ILE A 176 -0.98 18.72 0.74
N GLY A 177 -0.99 19.11 -0.54
CA GLY A 177 -1.38 20.46 -0.97
C GLY A 177 -2.80 20.83 -0.56
N GLU A 178 -3.79 20.01 -0.92
CA GLU A 178 -5.21 20.22 -0.59
C GLU A 178 -5.46 20.26 0.91
N THR A 179 -4.83 19.35 1.67
CA THR A 179 -4.96 19.34 3.14
C THR A 179 -4.34 20.58 3.77
N SER A 180 -3.20 21.05 3.26
CA SER A 180 -2.53 22.26 3.76
C SER A 180 -3.32 23.53 3.45
N GLU A 181 -3.94 23.57 2.27
CA GLU A 181 -4.82 24.67 1.87
C GLU A 181 -6.07 24.71 2.75
N ALA A 182 -6.71 23.55 2.96
CA ALA A 182 -7.90 23.45 3.81
C ALA A 182 -7.61 23.76 5.30
N ALA A 183 -6.47 23.30 5.84
CA ALA A 183 -6.15 23.45 7.26
C ALA A 183 -5.50 24.79 7.62
N PHE A 184 -4.64 25.32 6.72
CA PHE A 184 -3.78 26.46 7.03
C PHE A 184 -3.93 27.63 6.04
N GLY A 185 -4.74 27.47 4.97
CA GLY A 185 -4.90 28.50 3.93
C GLY A 185 -3.66 28.70 3.04
N ILE A 186 -2.70 27.77 3.08
CA ILE A 186 -1.48 27.84 2.25
C ILE A 186 -1.82 27.28 0.86
N PRO A 187 -1.60 28.00 -0.24
CA PRO A 187 -2.00 27.54 -1.56
C PRO A 187 -1.24 26.26 -1.97
N ALA A 188 -1.97 25.28 -2.52
CA ALA A 188 -1.43 23.95 -2.84
C ALA A 188 -0.17 23.98 -3.74
N TRP A 189 -0.09 24.92 -4.69
CA TRP A 189 1.09 25.04 -5.57
C TRP A 189 2.35 25.43 -4.80
N GLY A 190 2.23 26.27 -3.75
CA GLY A 190 3.35 26.68 -2.91
C GLY A 190 3.89 25.52 -2.08
N VAL A 191 2.98 24.71 -1.52
CA VAL A 191 3.31 23.46 -0.83
C VAL A 191 4.00 22.48 -1.78
N GLY A 192 3.53 22.36 -3.02
CA GLY A 192 4.14 21.54 -4.06
C GLY A 192 5.60 21.92 -4.36
N ILE A 193 5.92 23.21 -4.44
CA ILE A 193 7.31 23.69 -4.63
C ILE A 193 8.19 23.27 -3.46
N ILE A 194 7.73 23.44 -2.23
CA ILE A 194 8.48 23.06 -1.02
C ILE A 194 8.75 21.56 -1.03
N ILE A 195 7.74 20.74 -1.31
CA ILE A 195 7.88 19.28 -1.41
C ILE A 195 8.90 18.92 -2.49
N ALA A 196 8.84 19.54 -3.67
CA ALA A 196 9.77 19.26 -4.76
C ALA A 196 11.23 19.57 -4.38
N LEU A 197 11.47 20.68 -3.69
CA LEU A 197 12.82 21.05 -3.20
C LEU A 197 13.34 20.06 -2.16
N LEU A 198 12.51 19.69 -1.19
CA LEU A 198 12.87 18.72 -0.15
C LEU A 198 13.13 17.33 -0.74
N ALA A 199 12.26 16.87 -1.64
CA ALA A 199 12.42 15.60 -2.33
C ALA A 199 13.69 15.60 -3.20
N GLY A 200 13.96 16.69 -3.94
CA GLY A 200 15.18 16.85 -4.72
C GLY A 200 16.44 16.74 -3.85
N PHE A 201 16.47 17.43 -2.70
CA PHE A 201 17.58 17.33 -1.74
C PHE A 201 17.83 15.90 -1.24
N VAL A 202 16.76 15.14 -1.01
CA VAL A 202 16.82 13.74 -0.58
C VAL A 202 17.33 12.85 -1.71
N PHE A 203 16.73 12.94 -2.91
CA PHE A 203 17.01 12.05 -4.03
C PHE A 203 18.40 12.25 -4.65
N ILE A 204 18.89 13.49 -4.74
CA ILE A 204 20.25 13.79 -5.23
C ILE A 204 21.32 13.09 -4.36
N GLY A 205 21.01 12.80 -3.09
CA GLY A 205 21.91 12.06 -2.20
C GLY A 205 21.97 10.54 -2.40
N GLY A 206 21.17 9.98 -3.30
CA GLY A 206 21.13 8.55 -3.60
C GLY A 206 20.50 7.68 -2.50
N THR A 207 20.50 6.36 -2.73
CA THR A 207 19.81 5.35 -1.90
C THR A 207 20.23 5.37 -0.42
N LYS A 208 21.51 5.65 -0.13
CA LYS A 208 22.02 5.76 1.24
C LYS A 208 21.41 6.93 2.01
N ARG A 209 21.19 8.09 1.35
CA ARG A 209 20.55 9.26 1.99
C ARG A 209 19.07 9.00 2.21
N ILE A 210 18.39 8.42 1.22
CA ILE A 210 16.98 8.00 1.34
C ILE A 210 16.82 7.11 2.57
N ALA A 211 17.58 6.02 2.66
CA ALA A 211 17.51 5.09 3.79
C ALA A 211 17.70 5.78 5.15
N ARG A 212 18.71 6.65 5.28
CA ARG A 212 19.02 7.36 6.54
C ARG A 212 17.93 8.33 6.97
N ILE A 213 17.30 9.03 6.03
CA ILE A 213 16.20 9.96 6.34
C ILE A 213 14.96 9.16 6.70
N THR A 214 14.61 8.17 5.88
CA THR A 214 13.45 7.30 6.08
C THR A 214 13.49 6.56 7.40
N GLU A 215 14.64 6.00 7.80
CA GLU A 215 14.81 5.30 9.08
C GLU A 215 14.47 6.17 10.30
N LYS A 216 14.68 7.49 10.21
CA LYS A 216 14.37 8.43 11.30
C LYS A 216 12.95 9.00 11.20
N LEU A 217 12.53 9.36 10.00
CA LEU A 217 11.26 10.05 9.77
C LEU A 217 10.07 9.10 9.95
N VAL A 218 10.19 7.85 9.52
CA VAL A 218 9.09 6.86 9.52
C VAL A 218 8.63 6.50 10.93
N PRO A 219 9.51 6.18 11.90
CA PRO A 219 9.05 5.94 13.26
C PRO A 219 8.37 7.17 13.87
N ILE A 220 8.92 8.37 13.62
CA ILE A 220 8.37 9.63 14.14
C ILE A 220 6.96 9.86 13.58
N MET A 221 6.76 9.76 12.26
CA MET A 221 5.45 9.97 11.64
C MET A 221 4.43 8.94 12.12
N ALA A 222 4.84 7.67 12.28
CA ALA A 222 3.96 6.61 12.78
C ALA A 222 3.53 6.87 14.23
N VAL A 223 4.47 7.27 15.09
CA VAL A 223 4.18 7.62 16.49
C VAL A 223 3.22 8.81 16.58
N PHE A 224 3.45 9.89 15.82
CA PHE A 224 2.55 11.05 15.79
C PHE A 224 1.14 10.66 15.33
N TYR A 225 1.05 9.87 14.26
CA TYR A 225 -0.24 9.40 13.74
C TYR A 225 -0.99 8.53 14.76
N LEU A 226 -0.30 7.57 15.38
CA LEU A 226 -0.90 6.67 16.37
C LEU A 226 -1.31 7.40 17.65
N ILE A 227 -0.50 8.34 18.15
CA ILE A 227 -0.84 9.14 19.33
C ILE A 227 -2.03 10.05 19.03
N GLY A 228 -2.03 10.75 17.89
CA GLY A 228 -3.14 11.61 17.48
C GLY A 228 -4.45 10.83 17.33
N GLY A 229 -4.40 9.69 16.64
CA GLY A 229 -5.56 8.79 16.51
C GLY A 229 -6.02 8.25 17.86
N ALA A 230 -5.11 7.78 18.70
CA ALA A 230 -5.43 7.30 20.04
C ALA A 230 -6.06 8.39 20.91
N ALA A 231 -5.57 9.63 20.84
CA ALA A 231 -6.14 10.76 21.58
C ALA A 231 -7.60 11.02 21.16
N ILE A 232 -7.91 10.96 19.86
CA ILE A 232 -9.29 11.11 19.36
C ILE A 232 -10.18 9.95 19.82
N LEU A 233 -9.67 8.71 19.75
CA LEU A 233 -10.41 7.52 20.19
C LEU A 233 -10.67 7.55 21.69
N LEU A 234 -9.70 7.95 22.51
CA LEU A 234 -9.86 8.09 23.96
C LEU A 234 -10.81 9.23 24.32
N ALA A 235 -10.76 10.35 23.62
CA ALA A 235 -11.71 11.46 23.81
C ALA A 235 -13.15 11.08 23.42
N ASN A 236 -13.33 10.05 22.59
CA ASN A 236 -14.63 9.56 22.13
C ASN A 236 -14.87 8.09 22.49
N TYR A 237 -14.28 7.60 23.59
CA TYR A 237 -14.23 6.17 23.89
C TYR A 237 -15.62 5.51 23.95
N GLU A 238 -16.65 6.24 24.38
CA GLU A 238 -18.04 5.76 24.43
C GLU A 238 -18.64 5.45 23.06
N ARG A 239 -18.20 6.17 22.01
CA ARG A 239 -18.64 5.98 20.63
C ARG A 239 -17.86 4.91 19.89
N VAL A 240 -16.72 4.47 20.42
CA VAL A 240 -15.86 3.48 19.75
C VAL A 240 -16.57 2.14 19.55
N PRO A 241 -17.28 1.55 20.54
CA PRO A 241 -18.04 0.33 20.33
C PRO A 241 -19.12 0.47 19.25
N GLU A 242 -19.81 1.61 19.20
CA GLU A 242 -20.82 1.92 18.17
C GLU A 242 -20.17 2.04 16.79
N ALA A 243 -19.06 2.76 16.65
CA ALA A 243 -18.36 2.86 15.37
C ALA A 243 -17.92 1.48 14.85
N VAL A 244 -17.41 0.61 15.73
CA VAL A 244 -17.05 -0.77 15.36
C VAL A 244 -18.29 -1.57 14.97
N SER A 245 -19.41 -1.45 15.69
CA SER A 245 -20.64 -2.17 15.35
C SER A 245 -21.18 -1.75 13.98
N LEU A 246 -21.14 -0.45 13.65
CA LEU A 246 -21.54 0.08 12.35
C LEU A 246 -20.68 -0.49 11.22
N ILE A 247 -19.36 -0.65 11.42
CA ILE A 247 -18.48 -1.28 10.42
C ILE A 247 -18.96 -2.70 10.09
N PHE A 248 -19.24 -3.54 11.09
CA PHE A 248 -19.72 -4.90 10.84
C PHE A 248 -21.14 -4.94 10.29
N TYR A 249 -22.03 -4.09 10.82
CA TYR A 249 -23.41 -4.03 10.36
C TYR A 249 -23.48 -3.66 8.87
N TYR A 250 -22.83 -2.56 8.49
CA TYR A 250 -22.84 -2.07 7.11
C TYR A 250 -21.99 -2.89 6.15
N ALA A 251 -21.11 -3.75 6.64
CA ALA A 251 -20.37 -4.69 5.79
C ALA A 251 -21.31 -5.71 5.12
N PHE A 252 -22.39 -6.09 5.82
CA PHE A 252 -23.36 -7.10 5.38
C PHE A 252 -24.77 -6.52 5.12
N ASN A 253 -25.05 -5.33 5.65
CA ASN A 253 -26.29 -4.57 5.45
C ASN A 253 -25.99 -3.13 5.00
N PRO A 254 -25.29 -2.93 3.87
CA PRO A 254 -24.96 -1.59 3.43
C PRO A 254 -26.24 -0.79 3.18
N ASP A 255 -26.26 0.43 3.70
CA ASP A 255 -27.45 1.26 3.71
C ASP A 255 -28.05 1.44 2.31
N ALA A 256 -29.39 1.41 2.24
CA ALA A 256 -30.15 1.77 1.04
C ALA A 256 -29.94 3.25 0.61
N ILE A 257 -29.19 4.04 1.40
CA ILE A 257 -28.81 5.43 1.14
C ILE A 257 -28.05 5.60 -0.19
N ILE A 258 -27.37 4.55 -0.68
CA ILE A 258 -26.70 4.58 -2.00
C ILE A 258 -27.72 4.43 -3.17
N GLY A 259 -29.02 4.29 -2.90
CA GLY A 259 -30.08 4.32 -3.93
C GLY A 259 -30.11 3.10 -4.87
N GLY A 260 -29.33 2.06 -4.57
CA GLY A 260 -29.23 0.82 -5.33
C GLY A 260 -29.88 -0.37 -4.63
N SER A 261 -30.09 -1.47 -5.38
CA SER A 261 -30.49 -2.75 -4.78
C SER A 261 -29.45 -3.23 -3.76
N TRP A 262 -29.88 -4.05 -2.79
CA TRP A 262 -29.00 -4.60 -1.73
C TRP A 262 -27.69 -5.20 -2.27
N GLY A 263 -27.75 -5.90 -3.42
CA GLY A 263 -26.56 -6.45 -4.08
C GLY A 263 -25.61 -5.39 -4.67
N MET A 264 -26.14 -4.27 -5.18
CA MET A 264 -25.31 -3.16 -5.68
C MET A 264 -24.56 -2.47 -4.54
N ALA A 265 -25.24 -2.24 -3.41
CA ALA A 265 -24.64 -1.61 -2.24
C ALA A 265 -23.50 -2.46 -1.64
N ILE A 266 -23.69 -3.79 -1.54
CA ILE A 266 -22.62 -4.71 -1.11
C ILE A 266 -21.45 -4.70 -2.09
N LYS A 267 -21.73 -4.76 -3.39
CA LYS A 267 -20.68 -4.69 -4.41
C LYS A 267 -19.87 -3.41 -4.29
N THR A 268 -20.52 -2.27 -4.07
CA THR A 268 -19.83 -0.98 -3.89
C THR A 268 -18.96 -0.99 -2.64
N ALA A 269 -19.47 -1.45 -1.50
CA ALA A 269 -18.69 -1.55 -0.26
C ALA A 269 -17.46 -2.46 -0.43
N ILE A 270 -17.62 -3.63 -1.06
CA ILE A 270 -16.52 -4.54 -1.38
C ILE A 270 -15.53 -3.88 -2.33
N SER A 271 -15.99 -3.37 -3.47
CA SER A 271 -15.11 -2.80 -4.49
C SER A 271 -14.32 -1.61 -3.95
N GLN A 272 -14.95 -0.71 -3.21
CA GLN A 272 -14.25 0.40 -2.57
C GLN A 272 -13.26 -0.10 -1.52
N GLY A 273 -13.64 -1.09 -0.71
CA GLY A 273 -12.74 -1.74 0.23
C GLY A 273 -11.52 -2.39 -0.45
N VAL A 274 -11.71 -3.02 -1.61
CA VAL A 274 -10.63 -3.61 -2.41
C VAL A 274 -9.72 -2.54 -2.98
N LYS A 275 -10.28 -1.57 -3.70
CA LYS A 275 -9.50 -0.53 -4.38
C LYS A 275 -8.66 0.27 -3.39
N ARG A 276 -9.29 0.71 -2.30
CA ARG A 276 -8.63 1.52 -1.27
C ARG A 276 -7.71 0.67 -0.40
N GLY A 277 -8.08 -0.59 -0.14
CA GLY A 277 -7.24 -1.57 0.54
C GLY A 277 -5.93 -1.82 -0.20
N LEU A 278 -5.98 -2.13 -1.50
CA LEU A 278 -4.79 -2.30 -2.33
C LEU A 278 -3.95 -1.03 -2.38
N PHE A 279 -4.57 0.14 -2.53
CA PHE A 279 -3.81 1.39 -2.57
C PHE A 279 -3.15 1.73 -1.23
N SER A 280 -3.66 1.20 -0.12
CA SER A 280 -3.12 1.43 1.23
C SER A 280 -2.05 0.43 1.65
N ASN A 281 -2.06 -0.80 1.13
CA ASN A 281 -1.14 -1.87 1.56
C ASN A 281 -0.23 -2.38 0.44
N GLU A 282 -0.45 -1.92 -0.79
CA GLU A 282 0.22 -2.32 -2.03
C GLU A 282 0.28 -3.82 -2.28
N ALA A 283 -0.63 -4.59 -1.68
CA ALA A 283 -0.60 -6.03 -1.78
C ALA A 283 -0.96 -6.49 -3.19
N GLY A 284 -0.06 -7.26 -3.81
CA GLY A 284 -0.23 -7.72 -5.20
C GLY A 284 0.14 -6.68 -6.26
N MET A 285 0.70 -5.52 -5.90
CA MET A 285 1.27 -4.57 -6.86
C MET A 285 2.67 -4.97 -7.33
N GLY A 286 3.38 -5.83 -6.60
CA GLY A 286 4.78 -6.20 -6.88
C GLY A 286 5.80 -5.09 -6.59
N SER A 287 5.43 -4.03 -5.87
CA SER A 287 6.31 -2.89 -5.56
C SER A 287 7.17 -3.08 -4.30
N THR A 288 6.65 -3.84 -3.34
CA THR A 288 7.27 -4.04 -2.02
C THR A 288 8.51 -4.95 -2.02
N PRO A 289 8.57 -6.06 -2.79
CA PRO A 289 9.73 -6.95 -2.88
C PRO A 289 10.92 -6.41 -3.69
#